data_AF-A0A1S1ELW5-F1
#
_entry.id   AF-A0A1S1ELW5-F1
#
_cell.length_a   1.000
_cell.length_b   1.000
_cell.length_c   1.000
_cell.angle_alpha   90.00
_cell.angle_beta   90.00
_cell.angle_gamma   90.00
#
_symmetry.space_group_name_H-M   'P 1'
#
loop_
_entity.id
_entity.type
_entity.pdbx_description
1 polymer ?
#
loop_
_entity_poly.entity_id
_entity_poly.type
_entity_poly.pdbx_seq_one_letter_code
_entity_poly.pdbx_strand_id
1 'polypeptide(L)'
;MSPKKLPKDPIYNRVRVLRAERDMTRIQLAELINVNPQTVGALERGDHSPSLDLAFRVCEVFDLPVEAVFSRTEFPPMSKELYTR
;
A
#
# COMPACT_ATOMS: atom_id res chain seq x y z
N MET A 1 7.23 19.86 12.68
CA MET A 1 6.40 18.64 12.77
C MET A 1 7.25 17.56 13.41
N SER A 2 6.85 17.04 14.57
CA SER A 2 7.56 15.95 15.23
C SER A 2 7.52 14.69 14.35
N PRO A 3 8.60 13.91 14.26
CA PRO A 3 8.56 12.63 13.54
C PRO A 3 7.50 11.74 14.19
N LYS A 4 6.51 11.28 13.40
CA LYS A 4 5.59 10.24 13.85
C LYS A 4 6.43 9.03 14.23
N LYS A 5 6.33 8.58 15.48
CA LYS A 5 6.98 7.36 15.94
C LYS A 5 6.42 6.20 15.11
N LEU A 6 7.24 5.64 14.21
CA LEU A 6 6.84 4.49 13.43
C LEU A 6 6.51 3.32 14.37
N PRO A 7 5.54 2.45 14.02
CA PRO A 7 5.30 1.21 14.73
C PRO A 7 6.60 0.41 14.89
N LYS A 8 6.69 -0.40 15.94
CA LYS A 8 7.87 -1.26 16.21
C LYS A 8 8.23 -2.15 15.00
N ASP A 9 7.22 -2.57 14.23
CA ASP A 9 7.34 -3.38 13.02
C ASP A 9 6.51 -2.74 11.88
N PRO A 10 7.03 -1.75 11.15
CA PRO A 10 6.28 -1.08 10.10
C PRO A 10 6.02 -2.03 8.92
N ILE A 11 4.83 -1.92 8.33
CA ILE A 11 4.50 -2.57 7.06
C ILE A 11 4.53 -1.50 5.97
N TYR A 12 5.48 -1.62 5.04
CA TYR A 12 5.58 -0.79 3.85
C TYR A 12 4.60 -1.31 2.80
N ASN A 13 4.13 -0.42 1.92
CA ASN A 13 3.20 -0.81 0.87
C ASN A 13 3.40 -0.02 -0.43
N ARG A 14 2.97 -0.61 -1.56
CA ARG A 14 2.95 0.01 -2.89
C ARG A 14 1.57 0.51 -3.30
N VAL A 15 0.58 0.55 -2.40
CA VAL A 15 -0.83 0.82 -2.74
C VAL A 15 -0.99 2.13 -3.51
N ARG A 16 -0.30 3.19 -3.09
CA ARG A 16 -0.36 4.48 -3.80
C ARG A 16 0.16 4.40 -5.23
N VAL A 17 1.24 3.65 -5.45
CA VAL A 17 1.88 3.46 -6.76
C VAL A 17 0.96 2.62 -7.65
N LEU A 18 0.53 1.46 -7.16
CA LEU A 18 -0.39 0.55 -7.87
C LEU A 18 -1.72 1.20 -8.23
N ARG A 19 -2.21 2.09 -7.37
CA ARG A 19 -3.42 2.88 -7.63
C ARG A 19 -3.18 3.91 -8.74
N ALA A 20 -2.04 4.60 -8.73
CA ALA A 20 -1.68 5.55 -9.76
C ALA A 20 -1.44 4.87 -11.13
N GLU A 21 -0.85 3.67 -11.15
CA GLU A 21 -0.67 2.86 -12.38
C GLU A 21 -1.99 2.51 -13.08
N ARG A 22 -3.11 2.51 -12.34
CA ARG A 22 -4.45 2.19 -12.84
C ARG A 22 -5.36 3.41 -12.96
N ASP A 23 -4.83 4.63 -12.85
CA ASP A 23 -5.60 5.88 -12.81
C ASP A 23 -6.76 5.86 -11.80
N MET A 24 -6.60 5.10 -10.72
CA MET A 24 -7.67 4.83 -9.76
C MET A 24 -7.68 5.88 -8.65
N THR A 25 -8.85 6.34 -8.22
CA THR A 25 -8.99 7.26 -7.08
C THR A 25 -9.04 6.51 -5.76
N ARG A 26 -8.80 7.20 -4.63
CA ARG A 26 -8.96 6.58 -3.30
C ARG A 26 -10.40 6.10 -3.05
N ILE A 27 -11.38 6.82 -3.60
CA ILE A 27 -12.80 6.47 -3.48
C ILE A 27 -13.07 5.16 -4.20
N GLN A 28 -12.63 5.03 -5.46
CA GLN A 28 -12.79 3.80 -6.23
C GLN A 28 -12.12 2.59 -5.55
N LEU A 29 -10.88 2.75 -5.05
CA LEU A 29 -10.23 1.65 -4.32
C LEU A 29 -11.00 1.30 -3.04
N ALA A 30 -11.49 2.30 -2.31
CA ALA A 30 -12.23 2.10 -1.07
C ALA A 30 -13.55 1.34 -1.30
N GLU A 31 -14.24 1.63 -2.40
CA GLU A 31 -15.45 0.90 -2.83
C GLU A 31 -15.13 -0.57 -3.14
N LEU A 32 -14.07 -0.83 -3.93
CA LEU A 32 -13.66 -2.20 -4.29
C LEU A 32 -13.25 -3.04 -3.09
N ILE A 33 -12.58 -2.44 -2.10
CA ILE A 33 -12.18 -3.12 -0.86
C ILE A 33 -13.13 -2.79 0.29
N ASN A 34 -14.37 -2.38 0.05
CA ASN A 34 -15.42 -2.16 1.05
C ASN A 34 -14.93 -1.49 2.36
N VAL A 35 -14.30 -0.32 2.25
CA VAL A 35 -13.86 0.53 3.37
C VAL A 35 -14.18 1.99 3.09
N ASN A 36 -13.93 2.88 4.06
CA ASN A 36 -14.00 4.31 3.81
C ASN A 36 -12.73 4.83 3.08
N PRO A 37 -12.81 5.94 2.31
CA PRO A 37 -11.64 6.50 1.61
C PRO A 37 -10.50 6.97 2.54
N GLN A 38 -10.79 7.27 3.82
CA GLN A 38 -9.77 7.66 4.79
C GLN A 38 -8.89 6.47 5.17
N THR A 39 -9.45 5.25 5.23
CA THR A 39 -8.72 4.00 5.44
C THR A 39 -7.69 3.79 4.34
N VAL A 40 -8.07 4.00 3.07
CA VAL A 40 -7.11 3.96 1.95
C VAL A 40 -6.01 5.00 2.14
N GLY A 41 -6.37 6.24 2.52
CA GLY A 41 -5.38 7.28 2.80
C GLY A 41 -4.41 6.93 3.94
N ALA A 42 -4.90 6.30 5.01
CA ALA A 42 -4.09 5.84 6.13
C ALA A 42 -3.18 4.65 5.74
N LEU A 43 -3.71 3.73 4.94
CA LEU A 43 -2.97 2.62 4.36
C LEU A 43 -1.81 3.11 3.50
N GLU A 44 -2.06 4.03 2.57
CA GLU A 44 -1.01 4.61 1.70
C GLU A 44 0.09 5.34 2.48
N ARG A 45 -0.22 5.89 3.66
CA ARG A 45 0.77 6.54 4.54
C ARG A 45 1.50 5.57 5.46
N GLY A 46 1.05 4.31 5.55
CA GLY A 46 1.57 3.35 6.53
C GLY A 46 1.30 3.79 7.97
N ASP A 47 0.19 4.48 8.23
CA ASP A 47 -0.15 4.96 9.58
C ASP A 47 -0.33 3.80 10.59
N HIS A 48 -0.73 2.62 10.09
CA HIS A 48 -0.87 1.37 10.85
C HIS A 48 -0.80 0.16 9.91
N SER A 49 -0.55 -1.03 10.46
CA SER A 49 -0.63 -2.28 9.70
C SER A 49 -2.09 -2.63 9.38
N PRO A 50 -2.42 -2.98 8.13
CA PRO A 50 -3.76 -3.45 7.79
C PRO A 50 -4.08 -4.79 8.46
N SER A 51 -5.37 -5.12 8.58
CA SER A 51 -5.77 -6.50 8.86
C SER A 51 -5.37 -7.41 7.69
N LEU A 52 -5.25 -8.72 7.97
CA LEU A 52 -4.93 -9.71 6.93
C LEU A 52 -5.99 -9.72 5.82
N ASP A 53 -7.27 -9.64 6.19
CA ASP A 53 -8.40 -9.51 5.26
C ASP A 53 -8.27 -8.28 4.34
N LEU A 54 -7.98 -7.11 4.90
CA LEU A 54 -7.83 -5.89 4.10
C LEU A 54 -6.62 -6.01 3.15
N ALA A 55 -5.52 -6.60 3.62
CA ALA A 55 -4.35 -6.84 2.78
C ALA A 55 -4.69 -7.75 1.59
N PHE A 56 -5.42 -8.85 1.81
CA PHE A 56 -5.82 -9.76 0.72
C PHE A 56 -6.78 -9.10 -0.28
N ARG A 57 -7.79 -8.35 0.18
CA ARG A 57 -8.69 -7.63 -0.75
C ARG A 57 -7.96 -6.61 -1.61
N VAL A 58 -6.95 -5.94 -1.07
CA VAL A 58 -6.08 -5.05 -1.86
C VAL A 58 -5.26 -5.83 -2.88
N CYS A 59 -4.73 -6.99 -2.50
CA CYS A 59 -3.99 -7.88 -3.42
C CYS A 59 -4.87 -8.36 -4.58
N GLU A 60 -6.13 -8.75 -4.28
CA GLU A 60 -7.12 -9.17 -5.29
C GLU A 60 -7.46 -8.04 -6.27
N VAL A 61 -7.68 -6.80 -5.79
CA VAL A 61 -7.96 -5.65 -6.66
C VAL A 61 -6.82 -5.37 -7.63
N PHE A 62 -5.57 -5.59 -7.19
CA PHE A 62 -4.40 -5.35 -8.02
C PHE A 62 -3.88 -6.59 -8.74
N ASP A 63 -4.51 -7.75 -8.58
CA ASP A 63 -4.06 -9.03 -9.14
C ASP A 63 -2.55 -9.28 -8.91
N LEU A 64 -2.12 -9.10 -7.66
CA LEU A 64 -0.72 -9.20 -7.25
C LEU A 64 -0.58 -9.99 -5.95
N PRO A 65 0.53 -10.73 -5.77
CA PRO A 65 0.79 -11.42 -4.52
C PRO A 65 1.12 -10.43 -3.39
N VAL A 66 1.00 -10.88 -2.14
CA VAL A 66 1.14 -10.02 -0.95
C VAL A 66 2.50 -9.34 -0.89
N GLU A 67 3.58 -10.02 -1.27
CA GLU A 67 4.96 -9.51 -1.27
C GLU A 67 5.21 -8.43 -2.32
N ALA A 68 4.38 -8.36 -3.38
CA ALA A 68 4.44 -7.29 -4.37
C ALA A 68 3.71 -6.02 -3.88
N VAL A 69 2.77 -6.16 -2.95
CA VAL A 69 1.94 -5.06 -2.44
C VAL A 69 2.45 -4.54 -1.09
N PHE A 70 2.89 -5.44 -0.21
CA PHE A 70 3.28 -5.17 1.18
C PHE A 70 4.65 -5.77 1.50
N SER A 71 5.42 -5.12 2.36
CA SER A 71 6.74 -5.61 2.78
C SER A 71 7.09 -5.21 4.22
N ARG A 72 7.95 -6.02 4.84
CA ARG A 72 8.59 -5.73 6.13
C ARG A 72 9.77 -4.76 6.00
N THR A 73 10.25 -4.56 4.77
CA THR A 73 11.33 -3.61 4.44
C THR A 73 10.81 -2.58 3.45
N GLU A 74 11.44 -1.40 3.43
CA GLU A 74 11.09 -0.37 2.47
C GLU A 74 11.27 -0.85 1.03
N PHE A 75 10.32 -0.52 0.16
CA PHE A 75 10.44 -0.82 -1.26
C PHE A 75 11.48 0.13 -1.89
N PRO A 76 12.47 -0.39 -2.63
CA PRO A 76 13.35 0.48 -3.39
C PRO A 76 12.53 1.20 -4.48
N PRO A 77 13.01 2.36 -4.97
CA PRO A 77 12.43 3.01 -6.13
C PRO A 77 12.44 2.06 -7.34
N MET A 78 11.37 2.02 -8.13
CA MET A 78 11.28 1.18 -9.33
C MET A 78 12.43 1.44 -10.32
N SER A 79 12.89 2.69 -10.45
CA SER A 79 14.05 3.03 -11.27
C SER A 79 15.31 2.27 -10.85
N LYS A 80 15.51 2.07 -9.54
CA LYS A 80 16.63 1.27 -9.04
C LYS A 80 16.46 -0.19 -9.42
N GLU A 81 15.27 -0.75 -9.33
CA GLU A 81 15.01 -2.15 -9.73
C GLU A 81 15.23 -2.38 -11.23
N LEU A 82 14.87 -1.41 -12.08
CA LEU A 82 14.95 -1.54 -13.53
C LEU A 82 16.37 -1.34 -14.10
N TYR A 83 17.16 -0.43 -13.52
CA TYR A 83 18.47 -0.02 -14.07
C TYR A 83 19.68 -0.54 -13.28
N THR A 84 19.50 -1.38 -12.25
CA THR A 84 20.63 -2.03 -11.54
C THR A 84 21.05 -3.35 -12.22
N ARG A 85 20.77 -3.51 -13.52
CA ARG A 85 21.24 -4.66 -14.33
C ARG A 85 22.50 -4.29 -15.10
#